data_AF-A0A702PAI6-F1
#
_entry.id   AF-A0A702PAI6-F1
#
_cell.length_a   1.000
_cell.length_b   1.000
_cell.length_c   1.000
_cell.angle_alpha   90.00
_cell.angle_beta   90.00
_cell.angle_gamma   90.00
#
_symmetry.space_group_name_H-M   'P 1'
#
loop_
_entity.id
_entity.type
_entity.pdbx_description
1 polymer ?
#
loop_
_entity_poly.entity_id
_entity_poly.type
_entity_poly.pdbx_seq_one_letter_code
_entity_poly.pdbx_strand_id
1 'polypeptide(L)'
;MSSLYEKSQGTKIQITSAPATPETVGSATYLDLQCTIKEVQFTGGQKQDIDVTTLCSTEQENINGLGAQSEISLSGNFYSNPAQDALREAYDNDTTYGFKIIFPSGIGFQFLAEVRQHTWSSGTNSVVSATFSLRLKGKPTKIDNALRLTTDLPDTKSVTSGSALSLTVVAAGGTTPYSYVWKKGGSAVSGQTTATFNKSNTAAGDAGDYVCEVTDASTPAGKVTSSTCTVTVA
;
A
#
# COMPACT_ATOMS: atom_id res chain seq x y z
N MET A 1 19.03 15.51 8.02
CA MET A 1 17.64 15.04 7.74
C MET A 1 17.66 14.31 6.43
N SER A 2 17.34 13.01 6.41
CA SER A 2 17.16 12.27 5.16
C SER A 2 15.80 12.59 4.55
N SER A 3 15.71 12.60 3.23
CA SER A 3 14.42 12.73 2.52
C SER A 3 13.52 11.53 2.83
N LEU A 4 12.23 11.79 3.08
CA LEU A 4 11.20 10.75 3.20
C LEU A 4 10.54 10.58 1.82
N TYR A 5 10.48 9.36 1.31
CA TYR A 5 9.94 9.06 -0.01
C TYR A 5 9.33 7.65 -0.06
N GLU A 6 8.37 7.46 -0.97
CA GLU A 6 7.80 6.16 -1.32
C GLU A 6 8.37 5.73 -2.68
N LYS A 7 8.69 4.44 -2.85
CA LYS A 7 9.18 3.92 -4.13
C LYS A 7 8.00 3.70 -5.08
N SER A 8 8.15 4.03 -6.37
CA SER A 8 7.13 3.75 -7.39
C SER A 8 7.23 2.33 -7.96
N GLN A 9 8.44 1.77 -8.05
CA GLN A 9 8.67 0.44 -8.63
C GLN A 9 8.01 -0.65 -7.77
N GLY A 10 7.11 -1.43 -8.38
CA GLY A 10 6.30 -2.44 -7.70
C GLY A 10 4.86 -2.00 -7.41
N THR A 11 4.49 -0.76 -7.79
CA THR A 11 3.10 -0.29 -7.70
C THR A 11 2.17 -1.20 -8.50
N LYS A 12 1.13 -1.70 -7.86
CA LYS A 12 0.06 -2.49 -8.48
C LYS A 12 -1.08 -1.57 -8.85
N ILE A 13 -1.53 -1.65 -10.09
CA ILE A 13 -2.67 -0.89 -10.61
C ILE A 13 -3.63 -1.93 -11.14
N GLN A 14 -4.89 -1.84 -10.72
CA GLN A 14 -5.88 -2.87 -11.03
C GLN A 14 -7.23 -2.24 -11.34
N ILE A 15 -8.00 -2.90 -12.21
CA ILE A 15 -9.40 -2.59 -12.52
C ILE A 15 -10.26 -3.83 -12.23
N THR A 16 -11.51 -3.65 -11.82
CA THR A 16 -12.44 -4.78 -11.68
C THR A 16 -12.74 -5.42 -13.04
N SER A 17 -12.97 -6.73 -13.08
CA SER A 17 -13.29 -7.44 -14.33
C SER A 17 -14.71 -7.14 -14.87
N ALA A 18 -15.52 -6.41 -14.11
CA ALA A 18 -16.90 -6.06 -14.40
C ALA A 18 -17.26 -4.75 -13.68
N PRO A 19 -18.40 -4.12 -14.02
CA PRO A 19 -18.89 -2.93 -13.32
C PRO A 19 -19.05 -3.19 -11.81
N ALA A 20 -18.79 -2.18 -10.99
CA ALA A 20 -18.78 -2.28 -9.53
C ALA A 20 -19.53 -1.13 -8.85
N THR A 21 -20.05 -1.41 -7.66
CA THR A 21 -20.71 -0.46 -6.76
C THR A 21 -19.93 -0.35 -5.45
N PRO A 22 -20.24 0.62 -4.57
CA PRO A 22 -19.59 0.74 -3.26
C PRO A 22 -19.66 -0.53 -2.41
N GLU A 23 -20.69 -1.35 -2.60
CA GLU A 23 -20.93 -2.60 -1.87
C GLU A 23 -20.16 -3.78 -2.46
N THR A 24 -19.99 -3.82 -3.79
CA THR A 24 -19.38 -4.96 -4.49
C THR A 24 -17.88 -4.81 -4.73
N VAL A 25 -17.36 -3.58 -4.73
CA VAL A 25 -15.95 -3.28 -5.05
C VAL A 25 -14.95 -3.98 -4.12
N GLY A 26 -15.31 -4.24 -2.86
CA GLY A 26 -14.43 -4.91 -1.90
C GLY A 26 -14.15 -6.38 -2.22
N SER A 27 -15.12 -7.08 -2.82
CA SER A 27 -15.06 -8.52 -3.13
C SER A 27 -14.97 -8.81 -4.63
N ALA A 28 -14.85 -7.78 -5.47
CA ALA A 28 -14.77 -7.94 -6.92
C ALA A 28 -13.47 -8.63 -7.34
N THR A 29 -13.51 -9.28 -8.50
CA THR A 29 -12.31 -9.80 -9.18
C THR A 29 -11.56 -8.65 -9.83
N TYR A 30 -10.25 -8.55 -9.58
CA TYR A 30 -9.39 -7.51 -10.10
C TYR A 30 -8.45 -8.05 -11.19
N LEU A 31 -8.24 -7.24 -12.23
CA LEU A 31 -7.35 -7.48 -13.34
C LEU A 31 -6.17 -6.51 -13.27
N ASP A 32 -4.96 -7.04 -13.51
CA ASP A 32 -3.71 -6.31 -13.32
C ASP A 32 -3.33 -5.46 -14.53
N LEU A 33 -3.06 -4.18 -14.28
CA LEU A 33 -2.60 -3.20 -15.26
C LEU A 33 -1.10 -2.86 -15.11
N GLN A 34 -0.44 -3.30 -14.02
CA GLN A 34 0.92 -2.86 -13.67
C GLN A 34 2.02 -3.15 -14.71
N CYS A 35 1.82 -4.15 -15.58
CA CYS A 35 2.79 -4.47 -16.64
C CYS A 35 2.58 -3.64 -17.91
N THR A 36 1.50 -2.84 -17.97
CA THR A 36 1.20 -2.00 -19.14
C THR A 36 1.19 -0.51 -18.81
N ILE A 37 0.79 -0.13 -17.60
CA ILE A 37 0.79 1.26 -17.14
C ILE A 37 2.17 1.65 -16.62
N LYS A 38 2.65 2.81 -17.06
CA LYS A 38 3.94 3.38 -16.70
C LYS A 38 3.81 4.48 -15.65
N GLU A 39 2.70 5.20 -15.68
CA GLU A 39 2.46 6.36 -14.84
C GLU A 39 0.99 6.45 -14.46
N VAL A 40 0.76 6.87 -13.21
CA VAL A 40 -0.55 7.24 -12.71
C VAL A 40 -0.47 8.63 -12.11
N GLN A 41 -1.35 9.51 -12.55
CA GLN A 41 -1.48 10.86 -12.02
C GLN A 41 -2.86 11.04 -11.41
N PHE A 42 -2.93 11.51 -10.17
CA PHE A 42 -4.17 11.86 -9.49
C PHE A 42 -4.24 13.37 -9.33
N THR A 43 -5.37 13.95 -9.71
CA THR A 43 -5.68 15.35 -9.51
C THR A 43 -6.97 15.46 -8.70
N GLY A 44 -6.86 16.02 -7.49
CA GLY A 44 -8.01 16.30 -6.65
C GLY A 44 -8.90 17.37 -7.29
N GLY A 45 -10.21 17.16 -7.28
CA GLY A 45 -11.16 18.17 -7.74
C GLY A 45 -11.06 19.44 -6.88
N GLN A 46 -11.11 20.60 -7.54
CA GLN A 46 -11.15 21.90 -6.87
C GLN A 46 -12.43 22.00 -6.04
N LYS A 47 -12.35 22.60 -4.85
CA LYS A 47 -13.54 22.96 -4.08
C LYS A 47 -14.10 24.25 -4.65
N GLN A 48 -15.41 24.31 -4.79
CA GLN A 48 -16.08 25.57 -5.06
C GLN A 48 -16.02 26.44 -3.80
N ASP A 49 -15.87 27.74 -3.98
CA ASP A 49 -16.17 28.71 -2.93
C ASP A 49 -17.64 29.13 -3.08
N ILE A 50 -18.40 29.05 -1.99
CA ILE A 50 -19.75 29.58 -1.93
C ILE A 50 -19.66 30.93 -1.22
N ASP A 51 -19.97 31.98 -1.97
CA ASP A 51 -20.13 33.32 -1.44
C ASP A 51 -21.40 33.37 -0.60
N VAL A 52 -21.23 33.66 0.69
CA VAL A 52 -22.31 33.80 1.67
C VAL A 52 -22.39 35.23 2.22
N THR A 53 -21.78 36.19 1.51
CA THR A 53 -21.76 37.61 1.88
C THR A 53 -23.18 38.12 2.06
N THR A 54 -23.42 38.77 3.19
CA THR A 54 -24.72 39.32 3.57
C THR A 54 -24.70 40.84 3.50
N LEU A 55 -25.88 41.49 3.56
CA LEU A 55 -25.99 42.95 3.54
C LEU A 55 -25.33 43.64 4.75
N CYS A 56 -25.08 42.91 5.85
CA CYS A 56 -24.33 43.43 7.00
C CYS A 56 -22.84 43.08 6.96
N SER A 57 -22.39 42.27 5.99
CA SER A 57 -21.00 41.91 5.86
C SER A 57 -20.19 43.14 5.43
N THR A 58 -19.08 43.40 6.11
CA THR A 58 -18.18 44.51 5.80
C THR A 58 -17.11 44.14 4.76
N GLU A 59 -16.93 42.84 4.53
CA GLU A 59 -16.01 42.24 3.55
C GLU A 59 -16.65 40.97 2.96
N GLN A 60 -16.08 40.42 1.90
CA GLN A 60 -16.59 39.19 1.27
C GLN A 60 -16.36 37.97 2.16
N GLU A 61 -17.39 37.16 2.36
CA GLU A 61 -17.36 35.96 3.19
C GLU A 61 -17.61 34.72 2.34
N ASN A 62 -16.65 33.79 2.31
CA ASN A 62 -16.74 32.56 1.54
C ASN A 62 -16.69 31.33 2.46
N ILE A 63 -17.51 30.33 2.16
CA ILE A 63 -17.41 28.99 2.75
C ILE A 63 -17.06 27.95 1.68
N ASN A 64 -16.44 26.84 2.10
CA ASN A 64 -16.16 25.73 1.19
C ASN A 64 -17.47 25.08 0.69
N GLY A 65 -17.67 25.10 -0.62
CA GLY A 65 -18.71 24.37 -1.34
C GLY A 65 -18.33 22.93 -1.67
N LEU A 66 -19.11 22.33 -2.57
CA LEU A 66 -18.88 20.95 -3.01
C LEU A 66 -17.58 20.87 -3.82
N GLY A 67 -16.83 19.80 -3.58
CA GLY A 67 -15.66 19.48 -4.40
C GLY A 67 -16.09 19.01 -5.79
N ALA A 68 -15.40 19.50 -6.82
CA ALA A 68 -15.47 18.89 -8.14
C ALA A 68 -15.02 17.41 -8.06
N GLN A 69 -15.41 16.63 -9.07
CA GLN A 69 -14.96 15.25 -9.18
C GLN A 69 -13.44 15.23 -9.41
N SER A 70 -12.75 14.36 -8.69
CA SER A 70 -11.32 14.10 -8.92
C SER A 70 -11.11 13.31 -10.21
N GLU A 71 -9.93 13.47 -10.78
CA GLU A 71 -9.54 12.80 -12.02
C GLU A 71 -8.27 11.98 -11.81
N ILE A 72 -8.16 10.90 -12.57
CA ILE A 72 -6.95 10.09 -12.67
C ILE A 72 -6.58 9.89 -14.12
N SER A 73 -5.30 10.04 -14.45
CA SER A 73 -4.75 9.67 -15.75
C SER A 73 -3.86 8.44 -15.60
N LEU A 74 -4.14 7.40 -16.39
CA LEU A 74 -3.32 6.19 -16.50
C LEU A 74 -2.62 6.21 -17.86
N SER A 75 -1.30 6.34 -17.87
CA SER A 75 -0.50 6.40 -19.11
C SER A 75 0.46 5.23 -19.19
N GLY A 76 0.53 4.59 -20.36
CA GLY A 76 1.28 3.34 -20.51
C GLY A 76 1.48 2.88 -21.95
N ASN A 77 1.90 1.63 -22.10
CA ASN A 77 1.95 0.94 -23.38
C ASN A 77 0.57 0.40 -23.72
N PHE A 78 0.16 0.56 -24.98
CA PHE A 78 -0.99 -0.17 -25.50
C PHE A 78 -0.65 -1.65 -25.54
N TYR A 79 -1.56 -2.48 -25.02
CA TYR A 79 -1.49 -3.92 -25.13
C TYR A 79 -2.89 -4.51 -25.15
N SER A 80 -3.08 -5.63 -25.83
CA SER A 80 -4.35 -6.36 -25.81
C SER A 80 -4.31 -7.38 -24.69
N ASN A 81 -5.04 -7.12 -23.61
CA ASN A 81 -5.20 -8.02 -22.48
C ASN A 81 -6.53 -7.73 -21.76
N PRO A 82 -7.03 -8.66 -20.93
CA PRO A 82 -8.31 -8.48 -20.26
C PRO A 82 -8.43 -7.18 -19.44
N ALA A 83 -7.32 -6.69 -18.88
CA ALA A 83 -7.33 -5.48 -18.06
C ALA A 83 -7.50 -4.19 -18.90
N GLN A 84 -6.80 -4.05 -20.02
CA GLN A 84 -7.01 -2.93 -20.94
C GLN A 84 -8.31 -3.06 -21.72
N ASP A 85 -8.77 -4.29 -21.98
CA ASP A 85 -10.08 -4.52 -22.58
C ASP A 85 -11.19 -4.07 -21.64
N ALA A 86 -11.08 -4.35 -20.34
CA ALA A 86 -12.00 -3.81 -19.33
C ALA A 86 -12.00 -2.27 -19.26
N LEU A 87 -10.84 -1.61 -19.46
CA LEU A 87 -10.78 -0.14 -19.56
C LEU A 87 -11.53 0.40 -20.78
N ARG A 88 -11.45 -0.29 -21.93
CA ARG A 88 -12.18 0.09 -23.16
C ARG A 88 -13.67 -0.20 -23.02
N GLU A 89 -14.03 -1.36 -22.48
CA GLU A 89 -15.41 -1.73 -22.23
C GLU A 89 -16.09 -0.76 -21.26
N ALA A 90 -15.39 -0.36 -20.19
CA ALA A 90 -15.88 0.64 -19.25
C ALA A 90 -16.15 2.02 -19.90
N TYR A 91 -15.42 2.36 -20.96
CA TYR A 91 -15.70 3.54 -21.76
C TYR A 91 -16.92 3.33 -22.66
N ASP A 92 -16.98 2.20 -23.36
CA ASP A 92 -18.05 1.90 -24.32
C ASP A 92 -19.42 1.69 -23.67
N ASN A 93 -19.45 1.20 -22.42
CA ASN A 93 -20.68 0.91 -21.69
C ASN A 93 -21.12 2.02 -20.71
N ASP A 94 -20.34 3.09 -20.56
CA ASP A 94 -20.60 4.22 -19.67
C ASP A 94 -20.87 3.82 -18.19
N THR A 95 -20.37 2.66 -17.74
CA THR A 95 -20.59 2.19 -16.38
C THR A 95 -19.40 2.44 -15.46
N THR A 96 -19.64 2.33 -14.16
CA THR A 96 -18.62 2.55 -13.13
C THR A 96 -17.88 1.26 -12.80
N TYR A 97 -16.55 1.33 -12.80
CA TYR A 97 -15.67 0.22 -12.43
C TYR A 97 -14.89 0.55 -11.15
N GLY A 98 -14.44 -0.49 -10.47
CA GLY A 98 -13.58 -0.38 -9.30
C GLY A 98 -12.11 -0.39 -9.68
N PHE A 99 -11.32 0.41 -8.99
CA PHE A 99 -9.88 0.54 -9.20
C PHE A 99 -9.12 0.42 -7.90
N LYS A 100 -7.91 -0.14 -7.97
CA LYS A 100 -6.94 -0.17 -6.87
C LYS A 100 -5.59 0.32 -7.38
N ILE A 101 -4.97 1.22 -6.62
CA ILE A 101 -3.56 1.60 -6.77
C ILE A 101 -2.90 1.29 -5.44
N ILE A 102 -1.97 0.33 -5.43
CA ILE A 102 -1.29 -0.14 -4.22
C ILE A 102 0.21 0.07 -4.43
N PHE A 103 0.81 0.92 -3.60
CA PHE A 103 2.24 1.20 -3.62
C PHE A 103 3.03 0.03 -3.01
N PRO A 104 4.36 -0.04 -3.23
CA PRO A 104 5.21 -1.08 -2.66
C PRO A 104 5.13 -1.21 -1.14
N SER A 105 4.86 -0.11 -0.42
CA SER A 105 4.59 -0.15 1.03
C SER A 105 3.36 -0.96 1.42
N GLY A 106 2.46 -1.31 0.50
CA GLY A 106 1.15 -1.89 0.78
C GLY A 106 0.07 -0.85 1.11
N ILE A 107 0.43 0.43 1.15
CA ILE A 107 -0.50 1.56 1.23
C ILE A 107 -1.02 1.86 -0.17
N GLY A 108 -2.27 2.29 -0.28
CA GLY A 108 -2.85 2.60 -1.57
C GLY A 108 -4.20 3.29 -1.48
N PHE A 109 -4.90 3.28 -2.61
CA PHE A 109 -6.24 3.82 -2.73
C PHE A 109 -7.12 2.86 -3.52
N GLN A 110 -8.34 2.66 -3.03
CA GLN A 110 -9.43 2.05 -3.77
C GLN A 110 -10.44 3.13 -4.13
N PHE A 111 -10.95 3.12 -5.35
CA PHE A 111 -11.94 4.10 -5.79
C PHE A 111 -12.81 3.52 -6.89
N LEU A 112 -13.95 4.17 -7.11
CA LEU A 112 -14.83 3.92 -8.24
C LEU A 112 -14.64 5.03 -9.26
N ALA A 113 -14.64 4.70 -10.54
CA ALA A 113 -14.53 5.70 -11.61
C ALA A 113 -15.22 5.25 -12.89
N GLU A 114 -15.57 6.23 -13.71
CA GLU A 114 -15.92 6.04 -15.12
C GLU A 114 -14.69 6.37 -15.97
N VAL A 115 -14.49 5.60 -17.05
CA VAL A 115 -13.50 5.97 -18.07
C VAL A 115 -14.14 7.02 -18.97
N ARG A 116 -13.53 8.21 -19.04
CA ARG A 116 -14.07 9.36 -19.78
C ARG A 116 -13.48 9.51 -21.16
N GLN A 117 -12.25 9.05 -21.32
CA GLN A 117 -11.52 9.16 -22.56
C GLN A 117 -10.42 8.11 -22.58
N HIS A 118 -10.14 7.61 -23.77
CA HIS A 118 -8.90 6.91 -24.05
C HIS A 118 -8.24 7.45 -25.33
N THR A 119 -6.93 7.34 -25.42
CA THR A 119 -6.17 7.69 -26.63
C THR A 119 -5.11 6.63 -26.89
N TRP A 120 -4.70 6.50 -28.15
CA TRP A 120 -3.51 5.75 -28.52
C TRP A 120 -2.67 6.55 -29.51
N SER A 121 -1.36 6.36 -29.47
CA SER A 121 -0.43 6.97 -30.42
C SER A 121 0.67 5.97 -30.78
N SER A 122 1.04 5.95 -32.06
CA SER A 122 2.13 5.10 -32.57
C SER A 122 3.23 5.99 -33.14
N GLY A 123 4.42 5.90 -32.56
CA GLY A 123 5.60 6.65 -32.97
C GLY A 123 6.67 5.77 -33.61
N THR A 124 7.69 6.40 -34.19
CA THR A 124 8.86 5.73 -34.80
C THR A 124 9.78 5.02 -33.79
N ASN A 125 9.48 5.14 -32.49
CA ASN A 125 10.17 4.44 -31.40
C ASN A 125 9.68 3.00 -31.18
N SER A 126 8.91 2.43 -32.13
CA SER A 126 8.47 1.04 -32.14
C SER A 126 7.56 0.60 -30.97
N VAL A 127 6.91 1.54 -30.28
CA VAL A 127 5.96 1.25 -29.20
C VAL A 127 4.68 2.09 -29.37
N VAL A 128 3.53 1.44 -29.22
CA VAL A 128 2.24 2.13 -29.16
C VAL A 128 1.97 2.53 -27.72
N SER A 129 1.70 3.82 -27.50
CA SER A 129 1.32 4.36 -26.20
C SER A 129 -0.20 4.42 -26.08
N ALA A 130 -0.72 4.30 -24.85
CA ALA A 130 -2.12 4.50 -24.54
C ALA A 130 -2.28 5.32 -23.25
N THR A 131 -3.30 6.18 -23.23
CA THR A 131 -3.70 6.92 -22.04
C THR A 131 -5.19 6.76 -21.80
N PHE A 132 -5.58 6.58 -20.55
CA PHE A 132 -6.97 6.52 -20.10
C PHE A 132 -7.22 7.60 -19.05
N SER A 133 -8.22 8.43 -19.28
CA SER A 133 -8.66 9.46 -18.34
C SER A 133 -9.88 8.95 -17.58
N LEU A 134 -9.78 8.93 -16.27
CA LEU A 134 -10.78 8.44 -15.34
C LEU A 134 -11.40 9.61 -14.57
N ARG A 135 -12.70 9.53 -14.33
CA ARG A 135 -13.42 10.46 -13.45
C ARG A 135 -14.02 9.72 -12.28
N LEU A 136 -13.64 10.13 -11.08
CA LEU A 136 -14.00 9.39 -9.87
C LEU A 136 -15.46 9.61 -9.47
N LYS A 137 -16.05 8.54 -8.95
CA LYS A 137 -17.37 8.51 -8.31
C LYS A 137 -17.16 8.46 -6.79
N GLY A 138 -17.27 9.62 -6.16
CA GLY A 138 -17.02 9.78 -4.73
C GLY A 138 -15.52 9.93 -4.40
N LYS A 139 -15.20 9.75 -3.11
CA LYS A 139 -13.83 9.91 -2.61
C LYS A 139 -13.08 8.57 -2.64
N PRO A 140 -11.79 8.54 -3.01
CA PRO A 140 -10.96 7.37 -2.79
C PRO A 140 -10.94 6.96 -1.32
N THR A 141 -10.97 5.66 -1.07
CA THR A 141 -10.74 5.08 0.25
C THR A 141 -9.29 4.63 0.38
N LYS A 142 -8.66 4.91 1.52
CA LYS A 142 -7.27 4.51 1.78
C LYS A 142 -7.22 2.99 1.98
N ILE A 143 -6.28 2.34 1.30
CA ILE A 143 -5.83 0.98 1.59
C ILE A 143 -4.63 1.11 2.53
N ASP A 144 -4.69 0.47 3.68
CA ASP A 144 -3.59 0.44 4.65
C ASP A 144 -3.24 -0.99 5.01
N ASN A 145 -2.55 -1.65 4.09
CA ASN A 145 -2.08 -3.01 4.27
C ASN A 145 -0.54 -3.03 4.38
N ALA A 146 0.06 -2.01 5.00
CA ALA A 146 1.50 -2.00 5.22
C ALA A 146 1.94 -3.05 6.23
N LEU A 147 3.10 -3.67 5.99
CA LEU A 147 3.72 -4.60 6.94
C LEU A 147 4.06 -3.86 8.24
N ARG A 148 3.59 -4.38 9.36
CA ARG A 148 3.85 -3.83 10.69
C ARG A 148 3.88 -4.92 11.75
N LEU A 149 4.41 -4.59 12.93
CA LEU A 149 4.27 -5.41 14.12
C LEU A 149 3.05 -4.97 14.94
N THR A 150 2.21 -5.92 15.30
CA THR A 150 1.07 -5.76 16.23
C THR A 150 1.42 -6.21 17.65
N THR A 151 2.43 -7.05 17.79
CA THR A 151 3.10 -7.35 19.05
C THR A 151 4.59 -7.18 18.82
N ASP A 152 5.19 -6.27 19.56
CA ASP A 152 6.62 -5.98 19.53
C ASP A 152 7.32 -6.60 20.76
N LEU A 153 8.65 -6.62 20.75
CA LEU A 153 9.44 -7.09 21.88
C LEU A 153 9.37 -6.10 23.07
N PRO A 154 9.42 -6.60 24.31
CA PRO A 154 9.60 -5.73 25.48
C PRO A 154 11.01 -5.14 25.50
N ASP A 155 11.20 -4.00 26.17
CA ASP A 155 12.52 -3.36 26.30
C ASP A 155 13.54 -4.26 27.01
N THR A 156 13.09 -5.03 28.00
CA THR A 156 13.94 -5.93 28.78
C THR A 156 13.28 -7.26 29.09
N LYS A 157 14.09 -8.33 29.18
CA LYS A 157 13.64 -9.66 29.61
C LYS A 157 14.67 -10.33 30.52
N SER A 158 14.31 -10.59 31.76
CA SER A 158 15.14 -11.35 32.70
C SER A 158 14.78 -12.83 32.69
N VAL A 159 15.80 -13.69 32.62
CA VAL A 159 15.66 -15.16 32.61
C VAL A 159 16.68 -15.77 33.54
N THR A 160 16.30 -16.80 34.30
CA THR A 160 17.25 -17.54 35.14
C THR A 160 18.03 -18.54 34.30
N SER A 161 19.31 -18.72 34.61
CA SER A 161 20.14 -19.77 34.00
C SER A 161 19.44 -21.13 34.08
N GLY A 162 19.45 -21.87 32.97
CA GLY A 162 18.76 -23.15 32.82
C GLY A 162 17.28 -23.06 32.45
N SER A 163 16.65 -21.89 32.54
CA SER A 163 15.25 -21.70 32.12
C SER A 163 15.14 -21.46 30.61
N ALA A 164 13.92 -21.61 30.07
CA ALA A 164 13.64 -21.31 28.69
C ALA A 164 13.49 -19.79 28.47
N LEU A 165 14.20 -19.25 27.48
CA LEU A 165 14.00 -17.89 26.96
C LEU A 165 13.06 -17.95 25.75
N SER A 166 11.99 -17.16 25.83
CA SER A 166 11.02 -17.00 24.74
C SER A 166 10.77 -15.52 24.47
N LEU A 167 10.89 -15.14 23.20
CA LEU A 167 10.58 -13.79 22.69
C LEU A 167 9.66 -13.96 21.48
N THR A 168 8.59 -13.18 21.40
CA THR A 168 7.59 -13.31 20.33
C THR A 168 7.31 -11.95 19.71
N VAL A 169 7.20 -11.94 18.38
CA VAL A 169 6.66 -10.83 17.61
C VAL A 169 5.43 -11.30 16.83
N VAL A 170 4.49 -10.42 16.55
CA VAL A 170 3.32 -10.73 15.71
C VAL A 170 3.25 -9.71 14.58
N ALA A 171 3.52 -10.17 13.36
CA ALA A 171 3.42 -9.34 12.16
C ALA A 171 1.99 -9.34 11.59
N ALA A 172 1.60 -8.21 11.01
CA ALA A 172 0.34 -8.04 10.29
C ALA A 172 0.53 -7.12 9.08
N GLY A 173 -0.41 -7.17 8.13
CA GLY A 173 -0.32 -6.44 6.87
C GLY A 173 0.73 -7.03 5.92
N GLY A 174 1.12 -6.30 4.88
CA GLY A 174 2.02 -6.80 3.86
C GLY A 174 1.47 -8.01 3.11
N THR A 175 2.37 -8.79 2.52
CA THR A 175 2.05 -10.01 1.74
C THR A 175 2.58 -11.26 2.45
N THR A 176 1.70 -12.21 2.78
CA THR A 176 2.10 -13.50 3.32
C THR A 176 2.69 -14.43 2.24
N PRO A 177 3.60 -15.37 2.58
CA PRO A 177 4.10 -15.69 3.92
C PRO A 177 5.17 -14.71 4.43
N TYR A 178 5.31 -14.62 5.75
CA TYR A 178 6.39 -13.84 6.40
C TYR A 178 7.61 -14.70 6.68
N SER A 179 8.79 -14.08 6.61
CA SER A 179 10.07 -14.66 7.03
C SER A 179 10.65 -13.86 8.20
N TYR A 180 11.27 -14.56 9.15
CA TYR A 180 11.80 -13.97 10.39
C TYR A 180 13.30 -14.22 10.48
N VAL A 181 14.05 -13.19 10.86
CA VAL A 181 15.48 -13.27 11.18
C VAL A 181 15.69 -12.70 12.57
N TRP A 182 15.99 -13.58 13.52
CA TRP A 182 16.38 -13.16 14.87
C TRP A 182 17.85 -12.79 14.90
N LYS A 183 18.18 -11.67 15.53
CA LYS A 183 19.53 -11.15 15.69
C LYS A 183 19.84 -10.98 17.16
N LYS A 184 21.07 -11.33 17.55
CA LYS A 184 21.65 -11.07 18.86
C LYS A 184 22.91 -10.24 18.68
N GLY A 185 23.00 -9.06 19.34
CA GLY A 185 24.15 -8.17 19.20
C GLY A 185 24.47 -7.82 17.74
N GLY A 186 23.43 -7.68 16.91
CA GLY A 186 23.53 -7.40 15.48
C GLY A 186 23.76 -8.62 14.56
N SER A 187 24.13 -9.79 15.11
CA SER A 187 24.40 -11.00 14.33
C SER A 187 23.20 -11.93 14.27
N ALA A 188 22.88 -12.48 13.10
CA ALA A 188 21.76 -13.41 12.94
C ALA A 188 21.98 -14.70 13.75
N VAL A 189 20.93 -15.16 14.43
CA VAL A 189 20.93 -16.41 15.17
C VAL A 189 20.40 -17.52 14.25
N SER A 190 21.28 -18.44 13.87
CA SER A 190 20.93 -19.54 12.95
C SER A 190 19.81 -20.43 13.48
N GLY A 191 18.90 -20.84 12.59
CA GLY A 191 17.81 -21.77 12.90
C GLY A 191 16.57 -21.14 13.52
N GLN A 192 16.59 -19.85 13.86
CA GLN A 192 15.45 -19.13 14.43
C GLN A 192 14.73 -18.36 13.31
N THR A 193 13.72 -19.01 12.71
CA THR A 193 13.02 -18.50 11.52
C THR A 193 11.51 -18.32 11.71
N THR A 194 11.02 -18.46 12.94
CA THR A 194 9.60 -18.31 13.27
C THR A 194 9.33 -17.02 14.03
N ALA A 195 8.05 -16.68 14.18
CA ALA A 195 7.59 -15.52 14.95
C ALA A 195 7.99 -15.57 16.45
N THR A 196 8.34 -16.74 16.97
CA THR A 196 8.82 -16.91 18.34
C THR A 196 10.25 -17.45 18.36
N PHE A 197 11.15 -16.69 18.96
CA PHE A 197 12.47 -17.17 19.34
C PHE A 197 12.32 -18.06 20.57
N ASN A 198 12.89 -19.27 20.51
CA ASN A 198 12.94 -20.16 21.66
C ASN A 198 14.35 -20.69 21.89
N LYS A 199 14.81 -20.56 23.12
CA LYS A 199 16.02 -21.19 23.64
C LYS A 199 15.64 -21.96 24.91
N SER A 200 15.72 -23.28 24.87
CA SER A 200 15.24 -24.16 25.95
C SER A 200 16.06 -24.07 27.24
N ASN A 201 17.37 -23.82 27.12
CA ASN A 201 18.29 -23.78 28.24
C ASN A 201 19.21 -22.56 28.10
N THR A 202 18.87 -21.50 28.83
CA THR A 202 19.58 -20.21 28.78
C THR A 202 20.85 -20.27 29.65
N ALA A 203 21.97 -19.74 29.16
CA ALA A 203 23.22 -19.61 29.90
C ALA A 203 23.69 -18.15 29.96
N ALA A 204 24.71 -17.84 30.76
CA ALA A 204 25.24 -16.47 30.87
C ALA A 204 25.62 -15.84 29.52
N GLY A 205 26.13 -16.66 28.59
CA GLY A 205 26.46 -16.24 27.22
C GLY A 205 25.26 -15.92 26.34
N ASP A 206 24.01 -16.19 26.78
CA ASP A 206 22.78 -15.83 26.08
C ASP A 206 22.28 -14.42 26.44
N ALA A 207 22.82 -13.75 27.47
CA ALA A 207 22.53 -12.34 27.73
C ALA A 207 22.95 -11.44 26.55
N GLY A 208 22.21 -10.34 26.33
CA GLY A 208 22.48 -9.36 25.28
C GLY A 208 21.22 -8.82 24.59
N ASP A 209 21.43 -8.04 23.55
CA ASP A 209 20.35 -7.36 22.82
C ASP A 209 19.81 -8.22 21.68
N TYR A 210 18.49 -8.40 21.66
CA TYR A 210 17.76 -9.19 20.68
C TYR A 210 16.83 -8.31 19.84
N VAL A 211 16.81 -8.59 18.54
CA VAL A 211 15.94 -7.93 17.56
C VAL A 211 15.40 -8.99 16.60
N CYS A 212 14.15 -8.84 16.16
CA CYS A 212 13.58 -9.64 15.09
C CYS A 212 13.35 -8.75 13.85
N GLU A 213 13.89 -9.16 12.71
CA GLU A 213 13.57 -8.57 11.41
C GLU A 213 12.54 -9.46 10.71
N VAL A 214 11.40 -8.89 10.35
CA VAL A 214 10.33 -9.56 9.60
C VAL A 214 10.32 -9.04 8.17
N THR A 215 10.33 -9.95 7.21
CA THR A 215 10.23 -9.64 5.78
C THR A 215 9.01 -10.32 5.19
N ASP A 216 8.19 -9.58 4.45
CA ASP A 216 7.04 -10.12 3.75
C ASP A 216 7.42 -10.69 2.36
N ALA A 217 6.47 -11.33 1.69
CA ALA A 217 6.67 -11.95 0.38
C ALA A 217 6.40 -11.00 -0.81
N SER A 218 6.27 -9.70 -0.58
CA SER A 218 6.00 -8.74 -1.66
C SER A 218 7.25 -8.48 -2.51
N THR A 219 7.07 -7.86 -3.69
CA THR A 219 8.16 -7.49 -4.58
C THR A 219 8.02 -6.01 -4.97
N PRO A 220 8.90 -5.11 -4.47
CA PRO A 220 10.01 -5.37 -3.53
C PRO A 220 9.52 -5.74 -2.12
N ALA A 221 10.29 -6.57 -1.39
CA ALA A 221 9.88 -7.06 -0.08
C ALA A 221 9.81 -5.96 0.97
N GLY A 222 8.69 -5.90 1.69
CA GLY A 222 8.49 -5.07 2.86
C GLY A 222 9.27 -5.63 4.04
N LYS A 223 9.88 -4.74 4.83
CA LYS A 223 10.65 -5.10 6.02
C LYS A 223 10.19 -4.27 7.21
N VAL A 224 10.01 -4.93 8.34
CA VAL A 224 9.80 -4.28 9.63
C VAL A 224 10.72 -4.92 10.67
N THR A 225 11.32 -4.09 11.51
CA THR A 225 12.23 -4.54 12.56
C THR A 225 11.59 -4.24 13.90
N SER A 226 11.67 -5.20 14.83
CA SER A 226 11.22 -5.02 16.20
C SER A 226 12.02 -3.96 16.94
N SER A 227 11.48 -3.50 18.07
CA SER A 227 12.28 -2.84 19.08
C SER A 227 13.36 -3.77 19.64
N THR A 228 14.42 -3.21 20.22
CA THR A 228 15.50 -3.99 20.84
C THR A 228 15.07 -4.45 22.24
N CYS A 229 15.16 -5.76 22.50
CA CYS A 229 14.97 -6.35 23.82
C CYS A 229 16.31 -6.71 24.44
N THR A 230 16.66 -6.09 25.58
CA THR A 230 17.85 -6.46 26.35
C THR A 230 17.54 -7.64 27.27
N VAL A 231 18.13 -8.80 26.98
CA VAL A 231 18.01 -10.02 27.79
C VAL A 231 19.09 -10.05 28.87
N THR A 232 18.67 -10.27 30.12
CA THR A 232 19.56 -10.49 31.27
C THR A 232 19.42 -11.91 31.77
N VAL A 233 20.55 -12.52 32.17
CA VAL A 233 20.58 -13.88 32.71
C VAL A 233 21.12 -13.85 34.14
N ALA A 234 20.33 -14.37 35.08
CA ALA A 234 20.65 -14.44 36.51
C ALA A 234 20.91 -15.89 36.95
#